data_AF-A0A7C2YAU5-F1
#
_entry.id   AF-A0A7C2YAU5-F1
#
_cell.length_a   1.000
_cell.length_b   1.000
_cell.length_c   1.000
_cell.angle_alpha   90.00
_cell.angle_beta   90.00
_cell.angle_gamma   90.00
#
_symmetry.space_group_name_H-M   'P 1'
#
loop_
_entity.id
_entity.type
_entity.pdbx_description
1 polymer ?
#
loop_
_entity_poly.entity_id
_entity_poly.type
_entity_poly.pdbx_seq_one_letter_code
_entity_poly.pdbx_strand_id
1 'polypeptide(L)'
;MVTYFGLVSAGLAVALRDPVVNFFGWLYISWARPFVVGDRVTITGIAGDVVDVRPFAFTLLEIGGRAAGEQSSGRLVHVPNGRLFTEPVTNYTQGFNYVWNEIPITVTFESDWERARRILLKIVNREVGAVAEEAASPIRAASRHFLIQYAALTPTVYTRIAESGVTLTLRYLCRPRQRRETEHRISERILHAFAQERRIDFAYPTWRLYAHPTEGKPDLRPPESVFR
;
A
#
# COMPACT_ATOMS: atom_id res chain seq x y z
N MET A 1 49.08 -31.86 15.52
CA MET A 1 48.40 -32.18 14.25
C MET A 1 46.90 -31.89 14.32
N VAL A 2 46.18 -32.38 15.34
CA VAL A 2 44.73 -32.14 15.53
C VAL A 2 44.35 -30.65 15.58
N THR A 3 45.15 -29.82 16.25
CA THR A 3 44.92 -28.36 16.33
C THR A 3 44.99 -27.65 14.98
N TYR A 4 45.90 -28.10 14.10
CA TYR A 4 46.04 -27.54 12.76
C TYR A 4 44.83 -27.88 11.88
N PHE A 5 44.37 -29.14 11.91
CA PHE A 5 43.15 -29.54 11.22
C PHE A 5 41.90 -28.82 11.76
N GLY A 6 41.83 -28.59 13.07
CA GLY A 6 40.75 -27.81 13.68
C GLY A 6 40.71 -26.37 13.16
N LEU A 7 41.87 -25.70 13.08
CA LEU A 7 41.97 -24.33 12.58
C LEU A 7 41.60 -24.23 11.10
N VAL A 8 42.12 -25.14 10.26
CA VAL A 8 41.82 -25.20 8.82
C VAL A 8 40.33 -25.48 8.58
N SER A 9 39.73 -26.39 9.34
CA SER A 9 38.30 -26.72 9.24
C SER A 9 37.41 -25.55 9.64
N ALA A 10 37.77 -24.82 10.72
CA ALA A 10 37.05 -23.62 11.14
C ALA A 10 37.12 -22.52 10.07
N GLY A 11 38.29 -22.29 9.48
CA GLY A 11 38.45 -21.33 8.38
C GLY A 11 37.60 -21.68 7.15
N LEU A 12 37.58 -22.97 6.77
CA LEU A 12 36.76 -23.44 5.67
C LEU A 12 35.25 -23.30 5.95
N ALA A 13 34.81 -23.59 7.18
CA ALA A 13 33.42 -23.44 7.58
C ALA A 13 32.94 -21.97 7.48
N VAL A 14 33.77 -21.01 7.88
CA VAL A 14 33.46 -19.58 7.75
C VAL A 14 33.38 -19.17 6.28
N ALA A 15 34.31 -19.64 5.44
CA ALA A 15 34.33 -19.31 4.02
C ALA A 15 33.14 -19.89 3.24
N LEU A 16 32.69 -21.10 3.59
CA LEU A 16 31.59 -21.79 2.89
C LEU A 16 30.21 -21.44 3.43
N ARG A 17 30.11 -20.64 4.49
CA ARG A 17 28.84 -20.28 5.12
C ARG A 17 27.84 -19.73 4.10
N ASP A 18 28.23 -18.74 3.30
CA ASP A 18 27.28 -18.06 2.42
C ASP A 18 26.80 -18.93 1.25
N PRO A 19 27.65 -19.67 0.51
CA PRO A 19 27.19 -20.63 -0.50
C PRO A 19 26.25 -21.70 0.07
N VAL A 20 26.58 -22.26 1.24
CA VAL A 20 25.77 -23.29 1.91
C VAL A 20 24.41 -22.73 2.31
N VAL A 21 24.38 -21.56 2.94
CA VAL A 21 23.13 -20.90 3.34
C VAL A 21 22.26 -20.59 2.12
N ASN A 22 22.84 -20.10 1.02
CA ASN A 22 22.08 -19.82 -0.21
C ASN A 22 21.52 -21.10 -0.84
N PHE A 23 22.27 -22.20 -0.84
CA PHE A 23 21.80 -23.50 -1.33
C PHE A 23 20.62 -24.03 -0.51
N PHE A 24 20.70 -23.98 0.82
CA PHE A 24 19.57 -24.35 1.68
C PHE A 24 18.38 -23.38 1.53
N GLY A 25 18.64 -22.10 1.26
CA GLY A 25 17.60 -21.14 0.90
C GLY A 25 16.85 -21.55 -0.38
N TRP A 26 17.57 -22.01 -1.41
CA TRP A 26 16.95 -22.54 -2.63
C TRP A 26 16.11 -23.79 -2.38
N LEU A 27 16.62 -24.75 -1.59
CA LEU A 27 15.85 -25.94 -1.21
C LEU A 27 14.58 -25.55 -0.46
N TYR A 28 14.67 -24.58 0.44
CA TYR A 28 13.52 -24.04 1.16
C TYR A 28 12.50 -23.42 0.21
N ILE A 29 12.92 -22.56 -0.74
CA ILE A 29 12.01 -21.99 -1.75
C ILE A 29 11.33 -23.11 -2.55
N SER A 30 12.10 -24.12 -2.95
CA SER A 30 11.63 -25.21 -3.82
C SER A 30 10.59 -26.10 -3.13
N TRP A 31 10.79 -26.41 -1.84
CA TRP A 31 9.91 -27.29 -1.08
C TRP A 31 8.76 -26.53 -0.40
N ALA A 32 9.07 -25.50 0.38
CA ALA A 32 8.07 -24.75 1.15
C ALA A 32 7.25 -23.77 0.28
N ARG A 33 7.77 -23.39 -0.89
CA ARG A 33 7.14 -22.48 -1.86
C ARG A 33 6.55 -21.22 -1.19
N PRO A 34 7.37 -20.41 -0.49
CA PRO A 34 6.93 -19.12 0.06
C PRO A 34 6.56 -18.11 -1.05
N PHE A 35 7.01 -18.37 -2.27
CA PHE A 35 6.60 -17.72 -3.52
C PHE A 35 6.97 -18.63 -4.70
N VAL A 36 6.37 -18.36 -5.86
CA VAL A 36 6.71 -19.01 -7.14
C VAL A 36 7.05 -17.98 -8.22
N VAL A 37 7.63 -18.44 -9.34
CA VAL A 37 7.83 -17.59 -10.52
C VAL A 37 6.49 -17.03 -10.97
N GLY A 38 6.45 -15.71 -11.17
CA GLY A 38 5.25 -14.95 -11.49
C GLY A 38 4.56 -14.28 -10.30
N ASP A 39 4.93 -14.61 -9.06
CA ASP A 39 4.40 -13.92 -7.88
C ASP A 39 4.99 -12.52 -7.72
N ARG A 40 4.18 -11.60 -7.22
CA ARG A 40 4.65 -10.30 -6.76
C ARG A 40 5.06 -10.38 -5.30
N VAL A 41 6.31 -10.05 -5.01
CA VAL A 41 6.88 -10.12 -3.66
C VAL A 41 7.65 -8.85 -3.29
N THR A 42 7.74 -8.58 -1.99
CA THR A 42 8.67 -7.60 -1.43
C THR A 42 9.63 -8.30 -0.47
N ILE A 43 10.92 -8.09 -0.66
CA ILE A 43 11.99 -8.54 0.25
C ILE A 43 12.97 -7.40 0.51
N THR A 44 13.27 -7.12 1.78
CA THR A 44 14.22 -6.07 2.18
C THR A 44 13.90 -4.70 1.54
N GLY A 45 12.63 -4.35 1.44
CA GLY A 45 12.17 -3.10 0.81
C GLY A 45 12.22 -3.06 -0.72
N ILE A 46 12.65 -4.13 -1.38
CA ILE A 46 12.64 -4.27 -2.84
C ILE A 46 11.38 -5.02 -3.24
N ALA A 47 10.48 -4.34 -3.93
CA ALA A 47 9.28 -4.93 -4.51
C ALA A 47 9.52 -5.35 -5.96
N GLY A 48 9.01 -6.51 -6.36
CA GLY A 48 9.13 -6.99 -7.74
C GLY A 48 8.35 -8.26 -8.03
N ASP A 49 8.25 -8.60 -9.31
CA ASP A 49 7.70 -9.88 -9.75
C ASP A 49 8.84 -10.92 -9.86
N VAL A 50 8.66 -12.13 -9.34
CA VAL A 50 9.66 -13.19 -9.40
C VAL A 50 9.77 -13.72 -10.83
N VAL A 51 10.95 -13.62 -11.43
CA VAL A 51 11.20 -14.04 -12.82
C VAL A 51 11.85 -15.42 -12.87
N ASP A 52 12.73 -15.72 -11.91
CA ASP A 52 13.54 -16.93 -11.92
C ASP A 52 14.05 -17.26 -10.51
N VAL A 53 14.26 -18.55 -10.23
CA VAL A 53 14.76 -19.06 -8.95
C VAL A 53 15.90 -20.04 -9.21
N ARG A 54 17.13 -19.66 -8.83
CA ARG A 54 18.36 -20.45 -9.05
C ARG A 54 18.98 -20.88 -7.71
N PRO A 55 19.91 -21.86 -7.68
CA PRO A 55 20.47 -22.41 -6.45
C PRO A 55 21.09 -21.39 -5.47
N PHE A 56 21.63 -20.28 -5.98
CA PHE A 56 22.28 -19.28 -5.12
C PHE A 56 21.54 -17.94 -5.03
N ALA A 57 20.63 -17.66 -5.96
CA ALA A 57 19.87 -16.42 -5.98
C ALA A 57 18.56 -16.59 -6.76
N PHE A 58 17.56 -15.79 -6.43
CA PHE A 58 16.37 -15.59 -7.26
C PHE A 58 16.41 -14.20 -7.91
N THR A 59 15.67 -14.03 -8.99
CA THR A 59 15.63 -12.81 -9.78
C THR A 59 14.26 -12.17 -9.67
N LEU A 60 14.23 -10.90 -9.30
CA LEU A 60 13.03 -10.06 -9.28
C LEU A 60 13.08 -9.07 -10.44
N LEU A 61 11.97 -8.91 -11.15
CA LEU A 61 11.71 -7.73 -11.97
C LEU A 61 11.22 -6.62 -11.07
N GLU A 62 12.07 -5.64 -10.79
CA GLU A 62 11.79 -4.57 -9.84
C GLU A 62 10.60 -3.72 -10.30
N ILE A 63 9.73 -3.40 -9.34
CA ILE A 63 8.66 -2.42 -9.48
C ILE A 63 8.95 -1.24 -8.54
N GLY A 64 8.75 -0.03 -9.02
CA GLY A 64 9.13 1.18 -8.29
C GLY A 64 10.62 1.48 -8.37
N GLY A 65 11.26 1.70 -7.22
CA GLY A 65 12.64 2.20 -7.15
C GLY A 65 12.73 3.72 -7.36
N ARG A 66 13.52 4.17 -8.35
CA ARG A 66 13.65 5.62 -8.70
C ARG A 66 12.47 6.16 -9.49
N ALA A 67 11.71 5.29 -10.15
CA ALA A 67 10.47 5.68 -10.82
C ALA A 67 9.38 5.82 -9.76
N ALA A 68 8.80 7.01 -9.61
CA ALA A 68 7.70 7.22 -8.68
C ALA A 68 6.51 6.29 -9.05
N GLY A 69 6.04 5.52 -8.07
CA GLY A 69 4.89 4.60 -8.17
C GLY A 69 5.24 3.18 -8.64
N GLU A 70 4.24 2.28 -8.65
CA GLU A 70 4.41 0.83 -8.87
C GLU A 70 4.59 0.41 -10.36
N GLN A 71 5.33 1.19 -11.15
CA GLN A 71 5.66 0.77 -12.53
C GLN A 71 6.89 -0.13 -12.53
N SER A 72 6.94 -1.06 -13.48
CA SER A 72 8.16 -1.85 -13.68
C SER A 72 9.30 -0.91 -14.05
N SER A 73 10.39 -0.97 -13.30
CA SER A 73 11.59 -0.18 -13.61
C SER A 73 12.38 -0.78 -14.78
N GLY A 74 12.00 -1.98 -15.24
CA GLY A 74 12.75 -2.78 -16.21
C GLY A 74 14.04 -3.37 -15.64
N ARG A 75 14.33 -3.17 -14.35
CA ARG A 75 15.56 -3.65 -13.71
C ARG A 75 15.35 -5.05 -13.16
N LEU A 76 16.34 -5.92 -13.39
CA LEU A 76 16.42 -7.23 -12.76
C LEU A 76 17.29 -7.12 -11.50
N VAL A 77 16.74 -7.56 -10.37
CA VAL A 77 17.43 -7.59 -9.09
C VAL A 77 17.69 -9.04 -8.71
N HIS A 78 18.95 -9.40 -8.51
CA HIS A 78 19.33 -10.72 -8.04
C HIS A 78 19.47 -10.72 -6.52
N VAL A 79 18.65 -11.52 -5.85
CA VAL A 79 18.60 -11.61 -4.40
C VAL A 79 19.17 -12.96 -3.97
N PRO A 80 20.22 -12.99 -3.12
CA PRO A 80 20.73 -14.24 -2.56
C PRO A 80 19.65 -14.96 -1.76
N ASN A 81 19.45 -16.26 -2.01
CA ASN A 81 18.40 -17.04 -1.36
C ASN A 81 18.53 -17.05 0.17
N GLY A 82 19.76 -16.94 0.68
CA GLY A 82 20.05 -16.90 2.11
C GLY A 82 19.37 -15.76 2.86
N ARG A 83 18.99 -14.67 2.15
CA ARG A 83 18.24 -13.55 2.73
C ARG A 83 16.89 -13.98 3.31
N LEU A 84 16.30 -15.07 2.83
CA LEU A 84 15.01 -15.58 3.30
C LEU A 84 15.04 -16.04 4.76
N PHE A 85 16.21 -16.38 5.29
CA PHE A 85 16.34 -16.79 6.69
C PHE A 85 16.44 -15.62 7.66
N THR A 86 16.74 -14.42 7.16
CA THR A 86 16.96 -13.22 7.98
C THR A 86 15.90 -12.15 7.75
N GLU A 87 15.26 -12.16 6.58
CA GLU A 87 14.35 -11.11 6.12
C GLU A 87 12.97 -11.70 5.81
N PRO A 88 11.88 -11.02 6.23
CA PRO A 88 10.54 -11.46 5.87
C PRO A 88 10.27 -11.25 4.38
N VAL A 89 9.52 -12.18 3.79
CA VAL A 89 8.97 -12.03 2.43
C VAL A 89 7.50 -11.70 2.51
N THR A 90 7.11 -10.61 1.88
CA THR A 90 5.70 -10.25 1.71
C THR A 90 5.26 -10.67 0.32
N ASN A 91 4.31 -11.59 0.21
CA ASN A 91 3.74 -12.03 -1.07
C ASN A 91 2.35 -11.40 -1.26
N TYR A 92 2.13 -10.75 -2.41
CA TYR A 92 0.88 -10.06 -2.73
C TYR A 92 -0.05 -10.87 -3.63
N THR A 93 0.41 -12.00 -4.16
CA THR A 93 -0.29 -12.79 -5.18
C THR A 93 -0.69 -14.17 -4.66
N GLN A 94 0.07 -14.73 -3.72
CA GLN A 94 -0.18 -16.06 -3.17
C GLN A 94 -1.45 -16.09 -2.31
N GLY A 95 -2.32 -17.05 -2.58
CA GLY A 95 -3.59 -17.27 -1.87
C GLY A 95 -4.70 -16.30 -2.25
N PHE A 96 -4.39 -15.01 -2.39
CA PHE A 96 -5.37 -13.97 -2.68
C PHE A 96 -4.76 -12.85 -3.55
N ASN A 97 -5.10 -12.82 -4.84
CA ASN A 97 -4.54 -11.88 -5.82
C ASN A 97 -5.19 -10.48 -5.79
N TYR A 98 -5.47 -9.97 -4.59
CA TYR A 98 -6.10 -8.69 -4.38
C TYR A 98 -5.55 -7.99 -3.14
N VAL A 99 -5.40 -6.67 -3.25
CA VAL A 99 -4.87 -5.80 -2.19
C VAL A 99 -5.83 -4.64 -1.96
N TRP A 100 -5.86 -4.17 -0.72
CA TRP A 100 -6.57 -2.94 -0.37
C TRP A 100 -5.72 -1.74 -0.80
N ASN A 101 -6.29 -0.88 -1.64
CA ASN A 101 -5.71 0.43 -1.93
C ASN A 101 -6.50 1.51 -1.19
N GLU A 102 -5.79 2.54 -0.75
CA GLU A 102 -6.35 3.71 -0.08
C GLU A 102 -5.92 4.99 -0.79
N ILE A 103 -6.89 5.85 -1.11
CA ILE A 103 -6.66 7.17 -1.71
C ILE A 103 -7.21 8.23 -0.76
N PRO A 104 -6.36 9.00 -0.05
CA PRO A 104 -6.80 10.08 0.80
C PRO A 104 -7.05 11.35 -0.02
N ILE A 105 -8.24 11.93 0.11
CA ILE A 105 -8.61 13.22 -0.48
C ILE A 105 -9.06 14.17 0.63
N THR A 106 -8.41 15.32 0.75
CA THR A 106 -8.78 16.30 1.79
C THR A 106 -9.55 17.46 1.16
N VAL A 107 -10.73 17.75 1.71
CA VAL A 107 -11.56 18.91 1.35
C VAL A 107 -11.55 19.95 2.48
N THR A 108 -11.80 21.22 2.17
CA THR A 108 -11.82 22.30 3.18
C THR A 108 -12.93 22.10 4.22
N PHE A 109 -12.85 22.79 5.37
CA PHE A 109 -13.90 22.70 6.40
C PHE A 109 -15.21 23.36 5.97
N GLU A 110 -15.13 24.30 5.05
CA GLU A 110 -16.25 25.03 4.45
C GLU A 110 -16.95 24.21 3.36
N SER A 111 -16.30 23.14 2.87
CA SER A 111 -16.87 22.26 1.85
C SER A 111 -17.99 21.37 2.40
N ASP A 112 -18.95 21.04 1.54
CA ASP A 112 -19.96 20.00 1.82
C ASP A 112 -19.29 18.60 1.73
N TRP A 113 -18.65 18.21 2.83
CA TRP A 113 -17.92 16.94 2.92
C TRP A 113 -18.83 15.73 2.77
N GLU A 114 -20.12 15.83 3.10
CA GLU A 114 -21.10 14.75 2.91
C GLU A 114 -21.43 14.55 1.43
N ARG A 115 -21.58 15.65 0.68
CA ARG A 115 -21.71 15.62 -0.78
C ARG A 115 -20.45 15.07 -1.43
N ALA A 116 -19.28 15.53 -1.02
CA ALA A 116 -17.99 15.00 -1.49
C ALA A 116 -17.91 13.48 -1.26
N ARG A 117 -18.19 13.02 -0.04
CA ARG A 117 -18.21 11.59 0.31
C ARG A 117 -19.14 10.77 -0.58
N ARG A 118 -20.35 11.27 -0.87
CA ARG A 118 -21.32 10.60 -1.76
C ARG A 118 -20.79 10.49 -3.20
N ILE A 119 -20.16 11.54 -3.71
CA ILE A 119 -19.56 11.54 -5.05
C ILE A 119 -18.41 10.53 -5.12
N LEU A 120 -17.50 10.57 -4.15
CA LEU A 120 -16.37 9.63 -4.06
C LEU A 120 -16.85 8.17 -4.01
N LEU A 121 -17.84 7.89 -3.16
CA LEU A 121 -18.44 6.55 -3.04
C LEU A 121 -19.06 6.08 -4.37
N LYS A 122 -19.73 6.98 -5.10
CA LYS A 122 -20.30 6.66 -6.42
C LYS A 122 -19.21 6.36 -7.45
N ILE A 123 -18.13 7.14 -7.48
CA ILE A 123 -17.00 6.95 -8.41
C ILE A 123 -16.33 5.60 -8.16
N VAL A 124 -15.98 5.29 -6.91
CA VAL A 124 -15.28 4.04 -6.59
C VAL A 124 -16.14 2.80 -6.82
N ASN A 125 -17.44 2.86 -6.51
CA ASN A 125 -18.36 1.76 -6.81
C ASN A 125 -18.52 1.53 -8.31
N ARG A 126 -18.48 2.60 -9.13
CA ARG A 126 -18.54 2.46 -10.59
C ARG A 126 -17.27 1.85 -11.17
N GLU A 127 -16.10 2.22 -10.65
CA GLU A 127 -14.81 1.74 -11.17
C GLU A 127 -14.44 0.33 -10.70
N VAL A 128 -14.80 -0.01 -9.45
CA VAL A 128 -14.28 -1.20 -8.77
C VAL A 128 -15.41 -2.15 -8.34
N GLY A 129 -16.69 -1.77 -8.50
CA GLY A 129 -17.83 -2.60 -8.10
C GLY A 129 -17.80 -3.99 -8.73
N ALA A 130 -17.53 -4.08 -10.03
CA ALA A 130 -17.41 -5.37 -10.72
C ALA A 130 -16.24 -6.23 -10.20
N VAL A 131 -15.12 -5.59 -9.83
CA VAL A 131 -13.96 -6.27 -9.25
C VAL A 131 -14.27 -6.79 -7.85
N ALA A 132 -15.03 -6.03 -7.05
CA ALA A 132 -15.48 -6.46 -5.72
C ALA A 132 -16.45 -7.65 -5.78
N GLU A 133 -17.34 -7.68 -6.78
CA GLU A 133 -18.24 -8.82 -7.04
C GLU A 133 -17.48 -10.05 -7.53
N GLU A 134 -16.55 -9.89 -8.47
CA GLU A 134 -15.68 -10.96 -8.97
C GLU A 134 -14.82 -11.55 -7.82
N ALA A 135 -14.29 -10.68 -6.96
CA ALA A 135 -13.44 -11.08 -5.84
C ALA A 135 -14.24 -11.77 -4.72
N ALA A 136 -15.56 -11.59 -4.60
CA ALA A 136 -16.35 -12.19 -3.54
C ALA A 136 -16.32 -13.73 -3.54
N SER A 137 -16.22 -14.37 -4.71
CA SER A 137 -16.17 -15.84 -4.82
C SER A 137 -14.80 -16.43 -4.44
N PRO A 138 -13.66 -15.94 -4.98
CA PRO A 138 -12.32 -16.31 -4.51
C PRO A 138 -12.11 -16.02 -3.02
N ILE A 139 -12.65 -14.91 -2.49
CA ILE A 139 -12.50 -14.55 -1.09
C ILE A 139 -13.21 -15.53 -0.17
N ARG A 140 -14.42 -15.97 -0.52
CA ARG A 140 -15.14 -17.00 0.25
C ARG A 140 -14.43 -18.35 0.24
N ALA A 141 -13.68 -18.65 -0.83
CA ALA A 141 -12.86 -19.86 -0.89
C ALA A 141 -11.56 -19.71 -0.08
N ALA A 142 -10.90 -18.56 -0.17
CA ALA A 142 -9.66 -18.25 0.53
C ALA A 142 -9.88 -18.03 2.05
N SER A 143 -11.01 -17.45 2.46
CA SER A 143 -11.35 -17.25 3.87
C SER A 143 -11.49 -18.56 4.65
N ARG A 144 -11.82 -19.67 3.96
CA ARG A 144 -11.83 -21.02 4.55
C ARG A 144 -10.43 -21.54 4.89
N HIS A 145 -9.40 -21.14 4.12
CA HIS A 145 -8.03 -21.56 4.35
C HIS A 145 -7.25 -20.60 5.26
N PHE A 146 -7.50 -19.29 5.15
CA PHE A 146 -6.73 -18.26 5.85
C PHE A 146 -7.45 -17.67 7.08
N LEU A 147 -8.69 -18.09 7.38
CA LEU A 147 -9.50 -17.59 8.51
C LEU A 147 -9.65 -16.06 8.57
N ILE A 148 -9.49 -15.37 7.43
CA ILE A 148 -9.63 -13.91 7.35
C ILE A 148 -11.11 -13.58 7.21
N GLN A 149 -11.71 -13.03 8.27
CA GLN A 149 -13.07 -12.50 8.25
C GLN A 149 -13.08 -11.12 7.58
N TYR A 150 -13.36 -11.08 6.29
CA TYR A 150 -13.62 -9.80 5.61
C TYR A 150 -15.06 -9.35 5.91
N ALA A 151 -15.21 -8.32 6.73
CA ALA A 151 -16.52 -7.78 7.12
C ALA A 151 -17.22 -7.00 5.98
N ALA A 152 -16.47 -6.37 5.08
CA ALA A 152 -17.02 -5.67 3.92
C ALA A 152 -16.00 -5.67 2.77
N LEU A 153 -16.37 -6.31 1.65
CA LEU A 153 -15.59 -6.31 0.41
C LEU A 153 -15.93 -5.12 -0.50
N THR A 154 -16.99 -4.40 -0.14
CA THR A 154 -17.47 -3.25 -0.87
C THR A 154 -16.58 -2.04 -0.62
N PRO A 155 -16.28 -1.25 -1.67
CA PRO A 155 -15.61 0.02 -1.52
C PRO A 155 -16.26 0.91 -0.46
N THR A 156 -15.45 1.53 0.38
CA THR A 156 -15.92 2.36 1.50
C THR A 156 -15.15 3.68 1.53
N VAL A 157 -15.80 4.74 2.01
CA VAL A 157 -15.14 6.04 2.24
C VAL A 157 -15.18 6.35 3.73
N TYR A 158 -13.99 6.40 4.33
CA TYR A 158 -13.78 6.81 5.72
C TYR A 158 -13.61 8.31 5.81
N THR A 159 -14.14 8.90 6.88
CA THR A 159 -14.04 10.33 7.16
C THR A 159 -13.15 10.53 8.37
N ARG A 160 -12.16 11.42 8.25
CA ARG A 160 -11.26 11.82 9.32
C ARG A 160 -11.10 13.34 9.33
N ILE A 161 -11.10 13.93 10.52
CA ILE A 161 -10.75 15.35 10.68
C ILE A 161 -9.22 15.48 10.64
N ALA A 162 -8.71 16.37 9.78
CA ALA A 162 -7.29 16.66 9.59
C ALA A 162 -6.99 18.13 9.91
N GLU A 163 -5.71 18.51 9.90
CA GLU A 163 -5.26 19.86 10.28
C GLU A 163 -5.84 20.95 9.37
N SER A 164 -5.90 20.71 8.06
CA SER A 164 -6.33 21.69 7.06
C SER A 164 -7.71 21.38 6.44
N GLY A 165 -8.47 20.43 6.99
CA GLY A 165 -9.78 20.09 6.46
C GLY A 165 -10.30 18.71 6.86
N VAL A 166 -11.25 18.18 6.09
CA VAL A 166 -11.82 16.84 6.26
C VAL A 166 -11.18 15.90 5.24
N THR A 167 -10.45 14.89 5.71
CA THR A 167 -9.88 13.84 4.85
C THR A 167 -10.90 12.71 4.65
N LEU A 168 -11.23 12.48 3.38
CA LEU A 168 -12.05 11.38 2.90
C LEU A 168 -11.14 10.33 2.27
N THR A 169 -10.96 9.20 2.94
CA THR A 169 -10.12 8.10 2.45
C THR A 169 -10.97 7.07 1.74
N LEU A 170 -10.80 6.97 0.42
CA LEU A 170 -11.41 5.90 -0.37
C LEU A 170 -10.63 4.62 -0.14
N ARG A 171 -11.30 3.56 0.30
CA ARG A 171 -10.70 2.22 0.44
C ARG A 171 -11.42 1.24 -0.48
N TYR A 172 -10.67 0.57 -1.34
CA TYR A 172 -11.21 -0.41 -2.28
C TYR A 172 -10.24 -1.55 -2.56
N LEU A 173 -10.77 -2.66 -3.05
CA LEU A 173 -10.01 -3.84 -3.39
C LEU A 173 -9.57 -3.79 -4.86
N CYS A 174 -8.31 -4.05 -5.16
CA CYS A 174 -7.83 -4.11 -6.54
C CYS A 174 -6.74 -5.18 -6.71
N ARG A 175 -6.49 -5.61 -7.94
CA ARG A 175 -5.37 -6.52 -8.22
C ARG A 175 -4.04 -5.77 -8.05
N PRO A 176 -2.99 -6.38 -7.46
CA PRO A 176 -1.70 -5.72 -7.24
C PRO A 176 -1.11 -5.05 -8.50
N ARG A 177 -1.30 -5.65 -9.68
CA ARG A 177 -0.79 -5.12 -10.96
C ARG A 177 -1.60 -3.95 -11.53
N GLN A 178 -2.86 -3.80 -11.11
CA GLN A 178 -3.79 -2.79 -11.61
C GLN A 178 -3.95 -1.61 -10.65
N ARG A 179 -3.28 -1.63 -9.49
CA ARG A 179 -3.39 -0.62 -8.44
C ARG A 179 -3.19 0.80 -8.98
N ARG A 180 -2.05 1.05 -9.65
CA ARG A 180 -1.70 2.36 -10.21
C ARG A 180 -2.67 2.84 -11.29
N GLU A 181 -3.07 1.95 -12.19
CA GLU A 181 -4.01 2.28 -13.26
C GLU A 181 -5.39 2.63 -12.69
N THR A 182 -5.85 1.86 -11.69
CA THR A 182 -7.14 2.08 -11.04
C THR A 182 -7.13 3.38 -10.24
N GLU A 183 -6.04 3.64 -9.51
CA GLU A 183 -5.84 4.91 -8.80
C GLU A 183 -5.82 6.10 -9.74
N HIS A 184 -5.14 6.00 -10.89
CA HIS A 184 -5.14 7.03 -11.91
C HIS A 184 -6.56 7.34 -12.43
N ARG A 185 -7.32 6.32 -12.85
CA ARG A 185 -8.70 6.51 -13.34
C ARG A 185 -9.63 7.10 -12.28
N ILE A 186 -9.50 6.66 -11.03
CA ILE A 186 -10.28 7.21 -9.92
C ILE A 186 -9.91 8.67 -9.68
N SER A 187 -8.61 8.99 -9.61
CA SER A 187 -8.13 10.35 -9.37
C SER A 187 -8.59 11.33 -10.44
N GLU A 188 -8.48 10.98 -11.73
CA GLU A 188 -8.98 11.84 -12.82
C GLU A 188 -10.48 12.11 -12.69
N ARG A 189 -11.27 11.08 -12.38
CA ARG A 189 -12.71 11.23 -12.20
C ARG A 189 -13.08 12.08 -11.00
N ILE A 190 -12.32 11.99 -9.91
CA ILE A 190 -12.49 12.84 -8.74
C ILE A 190 -12.25 14.29 -9.12
N LEU A 191 -11.15 14.59 -9.82
CA LEU A 191 -10.82 15.94 -10.29
C LEU A 191 -11.94 16.50 -11.17
N HIS A 192 -12.42 15.72 -12.15
CA HIS A 192 -13.53 16.15 -13.01
C HIS A 192 -14.84 16.36 -12.24
N ALA A 193 -15.19 15.48 -11.30
CA ALA A 193 -16.42 15.59 -10.54
C ALA A 193 -16.41 16.77 -9.56
N PHE A 194 -15.27 17.02 -8.89
CA PHE A 194 -15.15 18.12 -7.94
C PHE A 194 -15.11 19.47 -8.66
N ALA A 195 -14.49 19.54 -9.85
CA ALA A 195 -14.51 20.76 -10.67
C ALA A 195 -15.93 21.20 -11.09
N GLN A 196 -16.91 20.30 -11.07
CA GLN A 196 -18.32 20.61 -11.38
C GLN A 196 -19.12 21.08 -10.15
N GLU A 197 -18.58 20.94 -8.95
CA GLU A 197 -19.27 21.21 -7.69
C GLU A 197 -18.74 22.49 -7.04
N ARG A 198 -19.60 23.52 -6.94
CA ARG A 198 -19.21 24.85 -6.40
C ARG A 198 -19.01 24.88 -4.87
N ARG A 199 -19.34 23.81 -4.17
CA ARG A 199 -19.31 23.72 -2.70
C ARG A 199 -18.25 22.72 -2.20
N ILE A 200 -17.32 22.33 -3.07
CA ILE A 200 -16.29 21.35 -2.76
C ILE A 200 -14.97 21.90 -3.27
N ASP A 201 -14.08 22.22 -2.34
CA ASP A 201 -12.74 22.70 -2.61
C ASP A 201 -11.71 21.74 -2.00
N PHE A 202 -10.62 21.51 -2.74
CA PHE A 202 -9.49 20.75 -2.22
C PHE A 202 -8.78 21.56 -1.13
N ALA A 203 -8.49 20.91 -0.01
CA ALA A 203 -7.71 21.52 1.04
C ALA A 203 -6.23 21.62 0.64
N TYR A 204 -5.64 22.76 0.98
CA TYR A 204 -4.21 23.01 0.94
C TYR A 204 -3.77 23.53 2.31
N PRO A 205 -2.47 23.45 2.66
CA PRO A 205 -1.97 24.02 3.90
C PRO A 205 -2.39 25.49 4.03
N THR A 206 -3.25 25.79 5.00
CA THR A 206 -3.87 27.10 5.18
C THR A 206 -3.73 27.53 6.62
N TRP A 207 -3.50 28.82 6.83
CA TRP A 207 -3.54 29.47 8.13
C TRP A 207 -4.72 30.45 8.15
N ARG A 208 -5.51 30.42 9.22
CA ARG A 208 -6.60 31.37 9.45
C ARG A 208 -6.22 32.28 10.59
N LEU A 209 -6.22 33.58 10.33
CA LEU A 209 -6.15 34.57 11.40
C LEU A 209 -7.53 34.61 12.07
N TYR A 210 -7.58 34.33 13.37
CA TYR A 210 -8.82 34.39 14.14
C TYR A 210 -8.88 35.69 14.92
N ALA A 211 -9.73 36.62 14.48
CA ALA A 211 -9.99 37.85 15.21
C ALA A 211 -11.08 37.61 16.26
N HIS A 212 -10.68 37.32 17.50
CA HIS A 212 -11.59 37.06 18.62
C HIS A 212 -12.68 38.12 18.84
N PRO A 213 -12.44 39.44 18.65
CA PRO A 213 -13.50 40.45 18.81
C PRO A 213 -14.66 40.33 17.82
N THR A 214 -14.38 39.91 16.59
CA THR A 214 -15.35 39.89 15.48
C THR A 214 -15.93 38.49 15.25
N GLU A 215 -15.11 37.46 15.42
CA GLU A 215 -15.44 36.05 15.13
C GLU A 215 -15.61 35.22 16.42
N GLY A 216 -15.39 35.85 17.59
CA GLY A 216 -15.67 35.31 18.92
C GLY A 216 -17.08 34.74 19.02
N LYS A 217 -17.21 33.65 19.80
CA LYS A 217 -18.53 33.27 20.33
C LYS A 217 -19.13 34.50 21.04
N PRO A 218 -20.42 34.80 20.87
CA PRO A 218 -21.03 36.03 21.39
C PRO A 218 -20.73 36.27 22.87
N ASP A 219 -20.76 35.21 23.67
CA ASP A 219 -20.55 35.23 25.13
C ASP A 219 -19.10 35.50 25.56
N LEU A 220 -18.14 35.43 24.63
CA LEU A 220 -16.71 35.63 24.88
C LEU A 220 -16.20 36.94 24.29
N ARG A 221 -17.03 37.71 23.57
CA ARG A 221 -16.59 38.97 22.97
C ARG A 221 -16.28 39.99 24.07
N PRO A 222 -15.21 40.81 23.93
CA PRO A 222 -14.98 41.91 24.85
C PRO A 222 -16.20 42.86 24.84
N PRO A 223 -16.60 43.44 25.97
CA PRO A 223 -17.68 44.42 26.00
C PRO A 223 -17.34 45.61 25.09
N GLU A 224 -18.35 46.18 24.42
CA GLU A 224 -18.18 47.29 23.45
C GLU A 224 -17.46 48.52 24.04
N SER A 225 -17.40 48.64 25.36
CA SER A 225 -16.67 49.68 26.08
C SER A 225 -15.14 49.61 25.93
N VAL A 226 -14.58 48.50 25.44
CA VAL A 226 -13.13 48.30 25.27
C VAL A 226 -12.59 48.89 23.95
N PHE A 227 -13.48 49.20 23.00
CA PHE A 227 -13.11 49.69 21.66
C PHE A 227 -13.35 51.20 21.45
N ARG A 228 -13.67 51.96 22.51
CA ARG A 228 -13.79 53.44 22.49
C ARG A 228 -12.50 54.13 22.91
#